data_AF-A0A059AW80-F1
#
_entry.id   AF-A0A059AW80-F1
#
_cell.length_a   1.000
_cell.length_b   1.000
_cell.length_c   1.000
_cell.angle_alpha   90.00
_cell.angle_beta   90.00
_cell.angle_gamma   90.00
#
_symmetry.space_group_name_H-M   'P 1'
#
loop_
_entity.id
_entity.type
_entity.pdbx_description
1 polymer ?
#
loop_
_entity_poly.entity_id
_entity_poly.type
_entity_poly.pdbx_seq_one_letter_code
_entity_poly.pdbx_strand_id
1 'polypeptide(L)'
;MASSSSLKHKKDYDIFLSFRGTDVRKNFLSHLYTTLNQKGLSTYIDNKEMRKGEEIRLALMKAIEESHFAIIIFSKNYASSQWCLEELVKIKECKVRKDLIVLPVFYKVEPREVKKMVGSYGRAMAEHESKLGKYSQKVTRWRKALSNIGNLCGWHLNDEVEAEFIEKIVNKISMQLERRPLHVAKHLVGIHPRVIELNSMLKLKSDDCVHMIGLWGPGGIGKTTLGLALYDNISRQFVGSCFLENIRKALEDRLCRKKVLLVLNNVTDQEQLNALAGKPEWFGEGSRIIIITRDKHLLTSHGIDEDYIYEVKPLENYNAFELFTIEAFLSRNHIRRDLVNGVLHYANGHPLALMVLGQFPRYRSEREWESRLHNLANIPNKIINDTFKWSYVGLDNDAKQIFLDIACLFTGHSKEYIMKVLDSHDFDPVIGVKVLVEKSLIIEERETLRMCNLIQLMAMDIIRQECPNDPGRRSKLWLFDDFRSVLSRQLVRFASVDIDFALLVFNFAY
;
A
#
# COMPACT_ATOMS: atom_id res chain seq x y z
N MET A 1 8.95 11.18 -29.66
CA MET A 1 8.80 9.71 -29.53
C MET A 1 7.68 9.45 -28.54
N ALA A 2 6.52 9.01 -29.03
CA ALA A 2 5.36 8.75 -28.19
C ALA A 2 5.58 7.46 -27.39
N SER A 3 5.65 7.55 -26.07
CA SER A 3 5.64 6.38 -25.19
C SER A 3 4.23 5.80 -25.18
N SER A 4 4.11 4.61 -25.76
CA SER A 4 2.93 3.76 -25.67
C SER A 4 2.61 3.49 -24.20
N SER A 5 1.57 4.14 -23.68
CA SER A 5 0.93 3.72 -22.44
C SER A 5 0.15 2.45 -22.75
N SER A 6 0.54 1.34 -22.11
CA SER A 6 -0.19 0.07 -22.25
C SER A 6 -1.58 0.23 -21.62
N LEU A 7 -2.59 0.45 -22.45
CA LEU A 7 -3.98 0.23 -22.10
C LEU A 7 -4.08 -1.21 -21.57
N LYS A 8 -4.28 -1.38 -20.27
CA LYS A 8 -4.57 -2.70 -19.70
C LYS A 8 -5.82 -3.22 -20.39
N HIS A 9 -5.67 -4.26 -21.21
CA HIS A 9 -6.78 -4.89 -21.90
C HIS A 9 -7.81 -5.36 -20.87
N LYS A 10 -9.08 -5.01 -21.12
CA LYS A 10 -10.21 -5.51 -20.36
C LYS A 10 -10.23 -7.03 -20.50
N LYS A 11 -10.35 -7.74 -19.38
CA LYS A 11 -10.47 -9.19 -19.37
C LYS A 11 -11.93 -9.57 -19.57
N ASP A 12 -12.20 -10.35 -20.60
CA ASP A 12 -13.56 -10.74 -20.99
C ASP A 12 -13.99 -12.07 -20.33
N TYR A 13 -13.03 -12.83 -19.82
CA TYR A 13 -13.28 -14.11 -19.15
C TYR A 13 -12.64 -14.15 -17.75
N ASP A 14 -13.33 -14.79 -16.83
CA ASP A 14 -12.77 -15.11 -15.52
C ASP A 14 -11.80 -16.29 -15.63
N ILE A 15 -12.18 -17.31 -16.41
CA ILE A 15 -11.48 -18.61 -16.43
C ILE A 15 -11.33 -19.13 -17.85
N PHE A 16 -10.12 -19.58 -18.20
CA PHE A 16 -9.85 -20.43 -19.37
C PHE A 16 -9.69 -21.89 -18.93
N LEU A 17 -10.38 -22.82 -19.58
CA LEU A 17 -10.22 -24.27 -19.35
C LEU A 17 -9.36 -24.90 -20.45
N SER A 18 -8.19 -25.44 -20.08
CA SER A 18 -7.34 -26.24 -20.98
C SER A 18 -7.43 -27.72 -20.59
N PHE A 19 -7.79 -28.58 -21.55
CA PHE A 19 -8.08 -29.98 -21.27
C PHE A 19 -8.02 -30.85 -22.52
N ARG A 20 -7.95 -32.17 -22.31
CA ARG A 20 -8.10 -33.15 -23.40
C ARG A 20 -9.55 -33.56 -23.57
N GLY A 21 -10.18 -33.12 -24.65
CA GLY A 21 -11.60 -33.36 -24.88
C GLY A 21 -12.03 -34.83 -24.89
N THR A 22 -11.18 -35.75 -25.37
CA THR A 22 -11.50 -37.19 -25.39
C THR A 22 -11.54 -37.82 -24.00
N ASP A 23 -10.88 -37.21 -23.01
CA ASP A 23 -10.67 -37.83 -21.71
C ASP A 23 -11.69 -37.32 -20.69
N VAL A 24 -11.96 -36.00 -20.70
CA VAL A 24 -12.68 -35.33 -19.59
C VAL A 24 -13.96 -34.60 -19.99
N ARG A 25 -14.25 -34.41 -21.29
CA ARG A 25 -15.29 -33.46 -21.73
C ARG A 25 -16.70 -33.82 -21.26
N LYS A 26 -17.04 -35.10 -21.22
CA LYS A 26 -18.40 -35.61 -20.89
C LYS A 26 -18.57 -36.01 -19.42
N ASN A 27 -17.54 -35.84 -18.58
CA ASN A 27 -17.57 -36.24 -17.17
C ASN A 27 -17.15 -35.06 -16.28
N PHE A 28 -15.99 -35.14 -15.64
CA PHE A 28 -15.38 -34.13 -14.77
C PHE A 28 -15.50 -32.69 -15.32
N LEU A 29 -15.13 -32.47 -16.60
CA LEU A 29 -15.16 -31.13 -17.18
C LEU A 29 -16.58 -30.56 -17.28
N SER A 30 -17.56 -31.39 -17.69
CA SER A 30 -18.94 -30.91 -17.80
C SER A 30 -19.50 -30.49 -16.44
N HIS A 31 -19.17 -31.20 -15.37
CA HIS A 31 -19.59 -30.84 -14.02
C HIS A 31 -18.86 -29.59 -13.51
N LEU A 32 -17.55 -29.50 -13.74
CA LEU A 32 -16.75 -28.32 -13.38
C LEU A 32 -17.29 -27.06 -14.08
N TYR A 33 -17.50 -27.12 -15.40
CA TYR A 33 -18.02 -26.02 -16.19
C TYR A 33 -19.41 -25.58 -15.72
N THR A 34 -20.33 -26.52 -15.48
CA THR A 34 -21.67 -26.22 -14.97
C THR A 34 -21.60 -25.52 -13.62
N THR A 35 -20.75 -26.00 -12.71
CA THR A 35 -20.61 -25.43 -11.35
C THR A 35 -20.01 -24.02 -11.40
N LEU A 36 -18.99 -23.80 -12.25
CA LEU A 36 -18.41 -22.48 -12.48
C LEU A 36 -19.48 -21.48 -13.00
N ASN A 37 -20.27 -21.88 -14.00
CA ASN A 37 -21.35 -21.06 -14.54
C ASN A 37 -22.46 -20.79 -13.52
N GLN A 38 -22.84 -21.78 -12.70
CA GLN A 38 -23.83 -21.62 -11.63
C GLN A 38 -23.40 -20.58 -10.58
N LYS A 39 -22.09 -20.44 -10.37
CA LYS A 39 -21.50 -19.40 -9.50
C LYS A 39 -21.28 -18.06 -10.23
N GLY A 40 -21.75 -17.93 -11.47
CA GLY A 40 -21.65 -16.70 -12.25
C GLY A 40 -20.26 -16.39 -12.78
N LEU A 41 -19.36 -17.38 -12.85
CA LEU A 41 -17.98 -17.19 -13.32
C LEU A 41 -17.91 -17.35 -14.84
N SER A 42 -17.52 -16.28 -15.55
CA SER A 42 -17.38 -16.27 -17.01
C SER A 42 -16.25 -17.23 -17.44
N THR A 43 -16.62 -18.38 -17.99
CA THR A 43 -15.67 -19.47 -18.28
C THR A 43 -15.60 -19.76 -19.77
N TYR A 44 -14.42 -19.61 -20.36
CA TYR A 44 -14.15 -19.99 -21.74
C TYR A 44 -13.86 -21.49 -21.85
N ILE A 45 -14.59 -22.17 -22.74
CA ILE A 45 -14.40 -23.58 -23.10
C ILE A 45 -14.36 -23.72 -24.63
N ASP A 46 -13.39 -24.48 -25.14
CA ASP A 46 -13.27 -24.69 -26.58
C ASP A 46 -14.59 -25.26 -27.16
N ASN A 47 -15.02 -24.71 -28.30
CA ASN A 47 -16.24 -25.01 -29.08
C ASN A 47 -17.60 -24.45 -28.63
N LYS A 48 -17.80 -23.90 -27.43
CA LYS A 48 -19.10 -23.28 -27.07
C LYS A 48 -19.18 -21.78 -27.35
N GLU A 49 -18.08 -21.06 -27.15
CA GLU A 49 -18.02 -19.59 -27.21
C GLU A 49 -17.41 -19.04 -28.52
N MET A 50 -17.00 -19.92 -29.45
CA MET A 50 -16.38 -19.49 -30.70
C MET A 50 -17.41 -19.00 -31.71
N ARG A 51 -17.19 -17.82 -32.31
CA ARG A 51 -17.99 -17.32 -33.44
C ARG A 51 -17.68 -18.15 -34.68
N LYS A 52 -18.72 -18.59 -35.40
CA LYS A 52 -18.56 -19.34 -36.66
C LYS A 52 -17.80 -18.47 -37.68
N GLY A 53 -16.65 -18.96 -38.15
CA GLY A 53 -15.81 -18.28 -39.16
C GLY A 53 -14.50 -17.69 -38.63
N GLU A 54 -14.25 -17.65 -37.31
CA GLU A 54 -12.96 -17.21 -36.76
C GLU A 54 -11.87 -18.28 -36.86
N GLU A 55 -10.62 -17.86 -37.02
CA GLU A 55 -9.48 -18.77 -36.93
C GLU A 55 -9.35 -19.29 -35.49
N ILE A 56 -9.62 -20.59 -35.32
CA ILE A 56 -9.67 -21.30 -34.01
C ILE A 56 -8.43 -20.98 -33.16
N ARG A 57 -7.25 -20.95 -33.77
CA ARG A 57 -6.00 -20.67 -33.06
C ARG A 57 -5.95 -19.25 -32.50
N LEU A 58 -6.32 -18.24 -33.29
CA LEU A 58 -6.28 -16.85 -32.84
C LEU A 58 -7.29 -16.61 -31.72
N ALA A 59 -8.50 -17.14 -31.84
CA ALA A 59 -9.54 -17.03 -30.81
C ALA A 59 -9.08 -17.66 -29.48
N LEU A 60 -8.47 -18.85 -29.52
CA LEU A 60 -7.96 -19.52 -28.32
C LEU A 60 -6.82 -18.74 -27.65
N MET A 61 -5.83 -18.29 -28.44
CA MET A 61 -4.70 -17.53 -27.89
C MET A 61 -5.16 -16.22 -27.25
N LYS A 62 -6.15 -15.56 -27.85
CA LYS A 62 -6.78 -14.34 -27.32
C LYS A 62 -7.55 -14.61 -26.03
N ALA A 63 -8.37 -15.66 -25.99
CA ALA A 63 -9.12 -16.05 -24.79
C ALA A 63 -8.20 -16.35 -23.60
N ILE A 64 -7.03 -16.97 -23.83
CA ILE A 64 -6.01 -17.19 -22.79
C ILE A 64 -5.47 -15.86 -22.24
N GLU A 65 -5.21 -14.88 -23.11
CA GLU A 65 -4.75 -13.55 -22.70
C GLU A 65 -5.82 -12.75 -21.95
N GLU A 66 -7.08 -12.92 -22.34
CA GLU A 66 -8.24 -12.20 -21.78
C GLU A 66 -8.83 -12.89 -20.53
N SER A 67 -8.17 -13.92 -19.99
CA SER A 67 -8.64 -14.66 -18.81
C SER A 67 -7.91 -14.25 -17.52
N HIS A 68 -8.61 -14.30 -16.36
CA HIS A 68 -7.98 -14.12 -15.04
C HIS A 68 -7.26 -15.38 -14.55
N PHE A 69 -7.89 -16.54 -14.77
CA PHE A 69 -7.39 -17.85 -14.38
C PHE A 69 -7.27 -18.76 -15.60
N ALA A 70 -6.32 -19.69 -15.55
CA ALA A 70 -6.30 -20.84 -16.44
C ALA A 70 -6.26 -22.13 -15.62
N ILE A 71 -7.32 -22.94 -15.73
CA ILE A 71 -7.37 -24.27 -15.14
C ILE A 71 -6.89 -25.26 -16.21
N ILE A 72 -5.87 -26.04 -15.86
CA ILE A 72 -5.29 -27.04 -16.78
C ILE A 72 -5.58 -28.42 -16.22
N ILE A 73 -6.39 -29.19 -16.92
CA ILE A 73 -6.77 -30.54 -16.50
C ILE A 73 -5.85 -31.53 -17.20
N PHE A 74 -4.78 -31.91 -16.51
CA PHE A 74 -3.84 -32.92 -16.96
C PHE A 74 -4.46 -34.31 -16.81
N SER A 75 -4.87 -34.89 -17.95
CA SER A 75 -5.37 -36.26 -18.07
C SER A 75 -4.35 -37.16 -18.78
N LYS A 76 -4.58 -38.48 -18.74
CA LYS A 76 -3.67 -39.50 -19.29
C LYS A 76 -3.20 -39.20 -20.72
N ASN A 77 -4.07 -38.69 -21.60
CA ASN A 77 -3.75 -38.43 -23.00
C ASN A 77 -3.59 -36.94 -23.31
N TYR A 78 -3.42 -36.06 -22.32
CA TYR A 78 -3.28 -34.62 -22.56
C TYR A 78 -2.18 -34.28 -23.56
N ALA A 79 -0.99 -34.87 -23.37
CA ALA A 79 0.18 -34.58 -24.20
C ALA A 79 0.11 -35.16 -25.63
N SER A 80 -0.87 -36.02 -25.96
CA SER A 80 -1.02 -36.49 -27.35
C SER A 80 -1.63 -35.42 -28.26
N SER A 81 -2.27 -34.40 -27.67
CA SER A 81 -2.88 -33.31 -28.43
C SER A 81 -1.91 -32.16 -28.65
N GLN A 82 -1.61 -31.87 -29.92
CA GLN A 82 -0.86 -30.67 -30.28
C GLN A 82 -1.55 -29.39 -29.79
N TRP A 83 -2.88 -29.33 -29.86
CA TRP A 83 -3.67 -28.17 -29.40
C TRP A 83 -3.47 -27.90 -27.90
N CYS A 84 -3.65 -28.92 -27.04
CA CYS A 84 -3.45 -28.77 -25.60
C CYS A 84 -2.01 -28.33 -25.24
N LEU A 85 -1.02 -28.72 -26.06
CA LEU A 85 0.38 -28.33 -25.86
C LEU A 85 0.68 -26.89 -26.32
N GLU A 86 0.05 -26.43 -27.40
CA GLU A 86 0.14 -25.04 -27.86
C GLU A 86 -0.53 -24.08 -26.86
N GLU A 87 -1.72 -24.45 -26.34
CA GLU A 87 -2.37 -23.72 -25.23
C GLU A 87 -1.46 -23.63 -24.01
N LEU A 88 -0.84 -24.75 -23.62
CA LEU A 88 0.06 -24.80 -22.46
C LEU A 88 1.27 -23.87 -22.60
N VAL A 89 1.83 -23.76 -23.81
CA VAL A 89 2.91 -22.82 -24.11
C VAL A 89 2.43 -21.38 -23.93
N LYS A 90 1.25 -21.04 -24.47
CA LYS A 90 0.68 -19.70 -24.34
C LYS A 90 0.38 -19.35 -22.89
N ILE A 91 -0.24 -20.27 -22.13
CA ILE A 91 -0.52 -20.09 -20.71
C ILE A 91 0.77 -19.84 -19.93
N LYS A 92 1.85 -20.56 -20.23
CA LYS A 92 3.15 -20.32 -19.61
C LYS A 92 3.67 -18.91 -19.92
N GLU A 93 3.54 -18.43 -21.14
CA GLU A 93 3.96 -17.07 -21.53
C GLU A 93 3.16 -16.00 -20.75
N CYS A 94 1.83 -16.13 -20.69
CA CYS A 94 0.96 -15.21 -19.95
C CYS A 94 1.24 -15.24 -18.43
N LYS A 95 1.54 -16.42 -17.87
CA LYS A 95 1.95 -16.56 -16.47
C LYS A 95 3.26 -15.84 -16.17
N VAL A 96 4.25 -15.92 -17.05
CA VAL A 96 5.55 -15.23 -16.87
C VAL A 96 5.38 -13.70 -16.85
N ARG A 97 4.43 -13.18 -17.64
CA ARG A 97 4.05 -11.76 -17.62
C ARG A 97 3.26 -11.34 -16.37
N LYS A 98 2.93 -12.29 -15.48
CA LYS A 98 2.09 -12.13 -14.28
C LYS A 98 0.64 -11.71 -14.57
N ASP A 99 0.18 -11.92 -15.80
CA ASP A 99 -1.17 -11.56 -16.21
C ASP A 99 -2.17 -12.69 -15.95
N LEU A 100 -1.73 -13.93 -15.69
CA LEU A 100 -2.61 -15.10 -15.62
C LEU A 100 -2.26 -15.99 -14.43
N ILE A 101 -3.24 -16.32 -13.60
CA ILE A 101 -3.07 -17.29 -12.50
C ILE A 101 -3.32 -18.70 -13.05
N VAL A 102 -2.35 -19.60 -12.88
CA VAL A 102 -2.42 -20.96 -13.46
C VAL A 102 -2.67 -21.99 -12.37
N LEU A 103 -3.69 -22.81 -12.59
CA LEU A 103 -4.25 -23.75 -11.63
C LEU A 103 -4.27 -25.18 -12.23
N PRO A 104 -3.24 -26.00 -12.01
CA PRO A 104 -3.21 -27.36 -12.54
C PRO A 104 -4.08 -28.31 -11.71
N VAL A 105 -4.83 -29.16 -12.42
CA VAL A 105 -5.61 -30.27 -11.88
C VAL A 105 -5.08 -31.55 -12.51
N PHE A 106 -4.53 -32.44 -11.69
CA PHE A 106 -4.01 -33.74 -12.09
C PHE A 106 -5.12 -34.78 -11.99
N TYR A 107 -5.80 -35.05 -13.11
CA TYR A 107 -6.96 -35.93 -13.18
C TYR A 107 -6.52 -37.35 -13.52
N LYS A 108 -6.50 -38.23 -12.51
CA LYS A 108 -6.09 -39.65 -12.59
C LYS A 108 -4.70 -39.82 -13.22
N VAL A 109 -3.80 -38.91 -12.90
CA VAL A 109 -2.41 -38.84 -13.36
C VAL A 109 -1.56 -38.27 -12.24
N GLU A 110 -0.34 -38.77 -12.06
CA GLU A 110 0.59 -38.20 -11.07
C GLU A 110 1.35 -36.98 -11.65
N PRO A 111 1.59 -35.89 -10.88
CA PRO A 111 2.37 -34.75 -11.38
C PRO A 111 3.77 -35.11 -11.84
N ARG A 112 4.34 -36.19 -11.28
CA ARG A 112 5.64 -36.73 -11.73
C ARG A 112 5.60 -37.14 -13.20
N GLU A 113 4.49 -37.72 -13.65
CA GLU A 113 4.29 -38.12 -15.06
C GLU A 113 4.32 -36.91 -15.98
N VAL A 114 3.66 -35.82 -15.58
CA VAL A 114 3.62 -34.56 -16.33
C VAL A 114 5.00 -33.88 -16.34
N LYS A 115 5.58 -33.62 -15.16
CA LYS A 115 6.78 -32.78 -15.03
C LYS A 115 8.05 -33.45 -15.56
N LYS A 116 8.18 -34.78 -15.37
CA LYS A 116 9.31 -35.57 -15.87
C LYS A 116 9.02 -36.21 -17.23
N MET A 117 7.80 -36.06 -17.75
CA MET A 117 7.36 -36.66 -19.02
C MET A 117 7.64 -38.16 -19.07
N VAL A 118 7.16 -38.88 -18.05
CA VAL A 118 7.25 -40.35 -17.98
C VAL A 118 5.89 -40.96 -18.31
N GLY A 119 5.83 -42.27 -18.56
CA GLY A 119 4.57 -42.94 -18.88
C GLY A 119 3.93 -42.46 -20.19
N SER A 120 2.64 -42.11 -20.16
CA SER A 120 1.90 -41.68 -21.35
C SER A 120 2.43 -40.37 -21.95
N TYR A 121 2.88 -39.43 -21.10
CA TYR A 121 3.43 -38.15 -21.53
C TYR A 121 4.75 -38.33 -22.29
N GLY A 122 5.61 -39.24 -21.83
CA GLY A 122 6.86 -39.56 -22.50
C GLY A 122 6.63 -40.18 -23.89
N ARG A 123 5.69 -41.13 -23.98
CA ARG A 123 5.30 -41.73 -25.27
C ARG A 123 4.73 -40.70 -26.24
N ALA A 124 3.85 -39.82 -25.77
CA ALA A 124 3.29 -38.76 -26.60
C ALA A 124 4.35 -37.79 -27.12
N MET A 125 5.33 -37.39 -26.29
CA MET A 125 6.44 -36.54 -26.73
C MET A 125 7.30 -37.23 -27.79
N ALA A 126 7.62 -38.52 -27.61
CA ALA A 126 8.39 -39.29 -28.59
C ALA A 126 7.65 -39.40 -29.94
N GLU A 127 6.33 -39.55 -29.90
CA GLU A 127 5.50 -39.59 -31.12
C GLU A 127 5.52 -38.25 -31.88
N HIS A 128 5.43 -37.13 -31.15
CA HIS A 128 5.57 -35.79 -31.75
C HIS A 128 6.98 -35.56 -32.31
N GLU A 129 8.03 -36.05 -31.66
CA GLU A 129 9.41 -35.98 -32.16
C GLU A 129 9.60 -36.78 -33.44
N SER A 130 8.96 -37.95 -33.54
CA SER A 130 8.98 -38.75 -34.76
C SER A 130 8.31 -38.01 -35.93
N LYS A 131 7.22 -37.28 -35.67
CA LYS A 131 6.46 -36.54 -36.71
C LYS A 131 7.11 -35.21 -37.11
N LEU A 132 7.71 -34.48 -36.16
CA LEU A 132 8.18 -33.11 -36.35
C LEU A 132 9.71 -32.98 -36.37
N GLY A 133 10.43 -34.07 -36.09
CA GLY A 133 11.88 -34.12 -35.93
C GLY A 133 12.32 -33.93 -34.47
N LYS A 134 13.34 -34.72 -34.07
CA LYS A 134 13.90 -34.74 -32.70
C LYS A 134 14.38 -33.38 -32.19
N TYR A 135 14.86 -32.52 -33.09
CA TYR A 135 15.36 -31.18 -32.77
C TYR A 135 14.34 -30.06 -33.06
N SER A 136 13.06 -30.41 -33.19
CA SER A 136 12.01 -29.42 -33.40
C SER A 136 11.94 -28.42 -32.24
N GLN A 137 12.04 -27.14 -32.56
CA GLN A 137 11.86 -26.07 -31.59
C GLN A 137 10.48 -26.14 -30.91
N LYS A 138 9.45 -26.64 -31.61
CA LYS A 138 8.09 -26.81 -31.05
C LYS A 138 8.07 -27.82 -29.91
N VAL A 139 8.58 -29.03 -30.13
CA VAL A 139 8.64 -30.07 -29.09
C VAL A 139 9.46 -29.57 -27.89
N THR A 140 10.57 -28.88 -28.15
CA THR A 140 11.39 -28.29 -27.07
C THR A 140 10.58 -27.29 -26.23
N ARG A 141 9.77 -26.43 -26.86
CA ARG A 141 8.86 -25.50 -26.15
C ARG A 141 7.81 -26.25 -25.33
N TRP A 142 7.20 -27.31 -25.88
CA TRP A 142 6.20 -28.13 -25.18
C TRP A 142 6.80 -28.83 -23.95
N ARG A 143 7.97 -29.46 -24.09
CA ARG A 143 8.68 -30.09 -22.96
C ARG A 143 8.97 -29.08 -21.84
N LYS A 144 9.44 -27.88 -22.20
CA LYS A 144 9.68 -26.77 -21.25
C LYS A 144 8.38 -26.26 -20.62
N ALA A 145 7.24 -26.34 -21.30
CA ALA A 145 5.95 -25.92 -20.77
C ALA A 145 5.39 -26.94 -19.78
N LEU A 146 5.36 -28.23 -20.15
CA LEU A 146 4.97 -29.34 -19.28
C LEU A 146 5.81 -29.40 -18.00
N SER A 147 7.14 -29.27 -18.12
CA SER A 147 8.02 -29.28 -16.96
C SER A 147 7.76 -28.10 -16.01
N ASN A 148 7.56 -26.89 -16.55
CA ASN A 148 7.33 -25.69 -15.72
C ASN A 148 5.97 -25.71 -15.04
N ILE A 149 4.91 -26.00 -15.78
CA ILE A 149 3.54 -25.97 -15.27
C ILE A 149 3.24 -27.21 -14.42
N GLY A 150 3.74 -28.38 -14.81
CA GLY A 150 3.62 -29.61 -14.02
C GLY A 150 4.40 -29.58 -12.70
N ASN A 151 5.29 -28.60 -12.49
CA ASN A 151 5.97 -28.38 -11.21
C ASN A 151 5.23 -27.40 -10.28
N LEU A 152 4.06 -26.89 -10.68
CA LEU A 152 3.24 -26.05 -9.82
C LEU A 152 2.44 -26.88 -8.84
N CYS A 153 2.17 -26.29 -7.67
CA CYS A 153 1.19 -26.83 -6.73
C CYS A 153 -0.18 -26.83 -7.42
N GLY A 154 -0.79 -28.01 -7.49
CA GLY A 154 -2.09 -28.23 -8.09
C GLY A 154 -2.94 -29.14 -7.22
N TRP A 155 -4.12 -29.48 -7.71
CA TRP A 155 -4.98 -30.46 -7.07
C TRP A 155 -4.83 -31.82 -7.73
N HIS A 156 -4.93 -32.88 -6.94
CA HIS A 156 -4.78 -34.26 -7.38
C HIS A 156 -6.12 -34.97 -7.20
N LEU A 157 -6.66 -35.53 -8.27
CA LEU A 157 -7.92 -36.26 -8.25
C LEU A 157 -7.67 -37.67 -8.75
N ASN A 158 -7.38 -38.58 -7.83
CA ASN A 158 -7.21 -40.01 -8.09
C ASN A 158 -8.50 -40.77 -7.73
N ASP A 159 -8.81 -40.86 -6.43
CA ASP A 159 -9.92 -41.68 -5.90
C ASP A 159 -10.94 -40.87 -5.08
N GLU A 160 -10.84 -39.53 -5.05
CA GLU A 160 -11.79 -38.66 -4.34
C GLU A 160 -13.13 -38.51 -5.09
N VAL A 161 -14.18 -38.11 -4.36
CA VAL A 161 -15.49 -37.80 -4.94
C VAL A 161 -15.41 -36.55 -5.80
N GLU A 162 -15.63 -36.69 -7.12
CA GLU A 162 -15.43 -35.59 -8.09
C GLU A 162 -16.25 -34.33 -7.75
N ALA A 163 -17.47 -34.48 -7.21
CA ALA A 163 -18.35 -33.37 -6.89
C ALA A 163 -17.80 -32.46 -5.77
N GLU A 164 -17.33 -33.04 -4.66
CA GLU A 164 -16.73 -32.29 -3.56
C GLU A 164 -15.45 -31.57 -3.99
N PHE A 165 -14.67 -32.25 -4.83
CA PHE A 165 -13.45 -31.71 -5.40
C PHE A 165 -13.73 -30.50 -6.32
N ILE A 166 -14.76 -30.58 -7.16
CA ILE A 166 -15.20 -29.48 -8.00
C ILE A 166 -15.64 -28.29 -7.13
N GLU A 167 -16.48 -28.51 -6.13
CA GLU A 167 -16.89 -27.45 -5.18
C GLU A 167 -15.68 -26.77 -4.53
N LYS A 168 -14.68 -27.55 -4.11
CA LYS A 168 -13.44 -27.01 -3.53
C LYS A 168 -12.67 -26.12 -4.50
N ILE A 169 -12.58 -26.50 -5.78
CA ILE A 169 -11.94 -25.69 -6.82
C ILE A 169 -12.75 -24.40 -7.04
N VAL A 170 -14.06 -24.52 -7.27
CA VAL A 170 -14.92 -23.38 -7.61
C VAL A 170 -14.97 -22.36 -6.48
N ASN A 171 -15.15 -22.80 -5.24
CA ASN A 171 -15.17 -21.89 -4.09
C ASN A 171 -13.83 -21.17 -3.90
N LYS A 172 -12.69 -21.84 -4.14
CA LYS A 172 -11.37 -21.19 -4.08
C LYS A 172 -11.21 -20.12 -5.16
N ILE A 173 -11.72 -20.36 -6.37
CA ILE A 173 -11.65 -19.37 -7.46
C ILE A 173 -12.61 -18.20 -7.23
N SER A 174 -13.85 -18.46 -6.84
CA SER A 174 -14.85 -17.43 -6.50
C SER A 174 -14.31 -16.50 -5.41
N MET A 175 -13.73 -17.03 -4.33
CA MET A 175 -13.10 -16.23 -3.28
C MET A 175 -11.94 -15.35 -3.77
N GLN A 176 -11.25 -15.75 -4.84
CA GLN A 176 -10.15 -14.96 -5.42
C GLN A 176 -10.64 -13.93 -6.44
N LEU A 177 -11.74 -14.18 -7.14
CA LEU A 177 -12.38 -13.25 -8.07
C LEU A 177 -13.18 -12.15 -7.37
N GLU A 178 -13.88 -12.48 -6.29
CA GLU A 178 -14.65 -11.51 -5.48
C GLU A 178 -13.77 -10.46 -4.79
N ARG A 179 -12.47 -10.76 -4.61
CA ARG A 179 -11.46 -9.81 -4.11
C ARG A 179 -11.07 -8.81 -5.20
N ARG A 180 -11.98 -7.86 -5.47
CA ARG A 180 -11.64 -6.66 -6.25
C ARG A 180 -10.53 -5.89 -5.51
N PRO A 181 -9.48 -5.43 -6.22
CA PRO A 181 -8.49 -4.54 -5.63
C PRO A 181 -9.20 -3.35 -5.00
N LEU A 182 -8.86 -3.01 -3.76
CA LEU A 182 -9.38 -1.79 -3.15
C LEU A 182 -8.82 -0.61 -3.96
N HIS A 183 -9.62 0.43 -4.22
CA HIS A 183 -9.10 1.60 -4.94
C HIS A 183 -8.06 2.31 -4.06
N VAL A 184 -6.78 1.95 -4.23
CA VAL A 184 -5.67 2.36 -3.35
C VAL A 184 -5.47 3.87 -3.32
N ALA A 185 -5.36 4.48 -4.50
CA ALA A 185 -5.30 5.92 -4.72
C ALA A 185 -5.38 6.18 -6.23
N LYS A 186 -5.71 7.43 -6.60
CA LYS A 186 -5.71 7.86 -8.00
C LYS A 186 -4.31 7.77 -8.63
N HIS A 187 -3.26 8.00 -7.83
CA HIS A 187 -1.86 8.02 -8.26
C HIS A 187 -0.97 7.30 -7.24
N LEU A 188 -0.17 6.32 -7.68
CA LEU A 188 0.64 5.44 -6.83
C LEU A 188 2.15 5.72 -6.96
N VAL A 189 2.56 6.95 -6.60
CA VAL A 189 3.94 7.41 -6.74
C VAL A 189 4.78 7.01 -5.52
N GLY A 190 5.96 6.41 -5.73
CA GLY A 190 6.88 6.02 -4.65
C GLY A 190 6.41 4.88 -3.74
N ILE A 191 5.27 4.24 -4.02
CA ILE A 191 4.67 3.20 -3.16
C ILE A 191 5.33 1.82 -3.35
N HIS A 192 5.66 1.45 -4.59
CA HIS A 192 6.13 0.10 -4.91
C HIS A 192 7.41 -0.33 -4.16
N PRO A 193 8.46 0.51 -4.04
CA PRO A 193 9.65 0.14 -3.26
C PRO A 193 9.31 -0.15 -1.78
N ARG A 194 8.44 0.66 -1.17
CA ARG A 194 8.00 0.50 0.22
C ARG A 194 7.18 -0.78 0.43
N VAL A 195 6.36 -1.15 -0.56
CA VAL A 195 5.62 -2.44 -0.52
C VAL A 195 6.59 -3.62 -0.55
N ILE A 196 7.68 -3.56 -1.33
CA ILE A 196 8.70 -4.63 -1.35
C ILE A 196 9.37 -4.78 0.02
N GLU A 197 9.72 -3.67 0.65
CA GLU A 197 10.30 -3.64 1.99
C GLU A 197 9.34 -4.27 3.02
N LEU A 198 8.08 -3.83 3.06
CA LEU A 198 7.07 -4.37 3.96
C LEU A 198 6.75 -5.86 3.71
N ASN A 199 6.77 -6.33 2.46
CA ASN A 199 6.62 -7.76 2.15
C ASN A 199 7.74 -8.61 2.79
N SER A 200 8.92 -8.01 2.97
CA SER A 200 10.09 -8.68 3.55
C SER A 200 9.95 -8.76 5.07
N MET A 201 9.48 -7.68 5.72
CA MET A 201 9.14 -7.65 7.15
C MET A 201 8.02 -8.65 7.49
N LEU A 202 7.04 -8.80 6.60
CA LEU A 202 5.93 -9.75 6.77
C LEU A 202 6.33 -11.22 6.59
N LYS A 203 7.58 -11.55 6.26
CA LYS A 203 8.07 -12.94 6.16
C LYS A 203 7.08 -13.88 5.43
N LEU A 204 6.56 -13.45 4.27
CA LEU A 204 5.48 -14.17 3.54
C LEU A 204 5.85 -15.58 3.06
N LYS A 205 7.11 -15.99 3.20
CA LYS A 205 7.62 -17.31 2.77
C LYS A 205 7.57 -18.37 3.88
N SER A 206 7.29 -17.99 5.13
CA SER A 206 7.18 -18.91 6.26
C SER A 206 5.78 -18.80 6.86
N ASP A 207 5.17 -19.93 7.19
CA ASP A 207 3.81 -19.99 7.74
C ASP A 207 3.82 -20.37 9.23
N ASP A 208 5.00 -20.35 9.85
CA ASP A 208 5.33 -20.94 11.14
C ASP A 208 4.76 -20.15 12.33
N CYS A 209 4.39 -18.88 12.14
CA CYS A 209 3.77 -18.06 13.18
C CYS A 209 2.91 -16.92 12.61
N VAL A 210 2.20 -16.27 13.52
CA VAL A 210 1.44 -15.04 13.29
C VAL A 210 2.40 -13.86 13.37
N HIS A 211 2.42 -13.01 12.34
CA HIS A 211 3.24 -11.79 12.36
C HIS A 211 2.34 -10.55 12.40
N MET A 212 2.67 -9.64 13.32
CA MET A 212 2.05 -8.31 13.41
C MET A 212 3.08 -7.27 13.02
N ILE A 213 2.69 -6.33 12.15
CA ILE A 213 3.50 -5.15 11.83
C ILE A 213 2.72 -3.88 12.09
N GLY A 214 3.43 -2.83 12.50
CA GLY A 214 2.87 -1.50 12.71
C GLY A 214 3.32 -0.52 11.62
N LEU A 215 2.38 0.17 10.98
CA LEU A 215 2.65 1.32 10.11
C LEU A 215 2.30 2.60 10.89
N TRP A 216 3.29 3.44 11.14
CA TRP A 216 3.08 4.70 11.87
C TRP A 216 3.68 5.91 11.16
N GLY A 217 3.39 7.11 11.65
CA GLY A 217 3.80 8.37 11.04
C GLY A 217 2.73 9.47 11.08
N PRO A 218 3.03 10.68 10.58
CA PRO A 218 2.13 11.84 10.67
C PRO A 218 0.86 11.70 9.80
N GLY A 219 -0.14 12.52 10.09
CA GLY A 219 -1.40 12.55 9.34
C GLY A 219 -1.19 12.93 7.87
N GLY A 220 -1.80 12.22 6.92
CA GLY A 220 -1.70 12.55 5.49
C GLY A 220 -0.41 12.10 4.78
N ILE A 221 0.50 11.41 5.49
CA ILE A 221 1.77 10.92 4.92
C ILE A 221 1.63 9.72 3.97
N GLY A 222 0.43 9.14 3.86
CA GLY A 222 0.16 8.01 2.96
C GLY A 222 0.18 6.62 3.61
N LYS A 223 0.10 6.50 4.95
CA LYS A 223 0.04 5.19 5.64
C LYS A 223 -1.12 4.31 5.14
N THR A 224 -2.34 4.85 5.08
CA THR A 224 -3.52 4.13 4.60
C THR A 224 -3.33 3.69 3.14
N THR A 225 -2.79 4.57 2.28
CA THR A 225 -2.46 4.24 0.89
C THR A 225 -1.44 3.11 0.80
N LEU A 226 -0.40 3.13 1.62
CA LEU A 226 0.61 2.08 1.68
C LEU A 226 0.03 0.75 2.19
N GLY A 227 -0.80 0.80 3.24
CA GLY A 227 -1.51 -0.36 3.77
C GLY A 227 -2.48 -0.98 2.77
N LEU A 228 -3.21 -0.17 2.00
CA LEU A 228 -4.09 -0.62 0.91
C LEU A 228 -3.28 -1.26 -0.22
N ALA A 229 -2.18 -0.63 -0.64
CA ALA A 229 -1.29 -1.19 -1.67
C ALA A 229 -0.70 -2.54 -1.25
N LEU A 230 -0.30 -2.65 0.02
CA LEU A 230 0.19 -3.88 0.60
C LEU A 230 -0.92 -4.94 0.63
N TYR A 231 -2.11 -4.60 1.12
CA TYR A 231 -3.27 -5.49 1.13
C TYR A 231 -3.59 -6.05 -0.26
N ASP A 232 -3.69 -5.19 -1.27
CA ASP A 232 -3.97 -5.61 -2.65
C ASP A 232 -2.88 -6.53 -3.22
N ASN A 233 -1.64 -6.32 -2.80
CA ASN A 233 -0.49 -7.12 -3.23
C ASN A 233 -0.50 -8.53 -2.62
N ILE A 234 -0.89 -8.69 -1.35
CA ILE A 234 -0.71 -9.96 -0.63
C ILE A 234 -2.01 -10.68 -0.25
N SER A 235 -3.16 -10.02 -0.27
CA SER A 235 -4.46 -10.57 0.16
C SER A 235 -4.78 -11.92 -0.47
N ARG A 236 -4.45 -12.13 -1.75
CA ARG A 236 -4.72 -13.38 -2.48
C ARG A 236 -4.02 -14.62 -1.90
N GLN A 237 -3.01 -14.44 -1.05
CA GLN A 237 -2.26 -15.53 -0.40
C GLN A 237 -2.96 -16.08 0.85
N PHE A 238 -4.02 -15.43 1.33
CA PHE A 238 -4.69 -15.75 2.60
C PHE A 238 -6.10 -16.31 2.39
N VAL A 239 -6.53 -17.19 3.29
CA VAL A 239 -7.86 -17.83 3.25
C VAL A 239 -8.94 -16.78 3.50
N GLY A 240 -8.72 -15.89 4.46
CA GLY A 240 -9.54 -14.69 4.67
C GLY A 240 -8.66 -13.45 4.61
N SER A 241 -9.18 -12.36 4.05
CA SER A 241 -8.51 -11.07 4.12
C SER A 241 -9.52 -9.96 4.36
N CYS A 242 -9.20 -9.02 5.24
CA CYS A 242 -10.08 -7.88 5.56
C CYS A 242 -9.26 -6.60 5.74
N PHE A 243 -9.76 -5.50 5.20
CA PHE A 243 -9.27 -4.15 5.44
C PHE A 243 -10.38 -3.38 6.16
N LEU A 244 -10.19 -3.08 7.44
CA LEU A 244 -11.20 -2.42 8.27
C LEU A 244 -10.93 -0.91 8.32
N GLU A 245 -11.82 -0.14 7.70
CA GLU A 245 -11.84 1.33 7.76
C GLU A 245 -12.88 1.75 8.82
N ASN A 246 -12.42 2.27 9.96
CA ASN A 246 -13.22 2.61 11.15
C ASN A 246 -14.01 1.44 11.77
N ILE A 247 -13.67 1.08 13.00
CA ILE A 247 -13.88 -0.28 13.48
C ILE A 247 -15.03 -0.37 14.50
N ARG A 248 -16.01 -1.25 14.23
CA ARG A 248 -17.01 -1.71 15.21
C ARG A 248 -16.87 -3.24 15.39
N LYS A 249 -17.01 -3.67 16.65
CA LYS A 249 -16.70 -5.00 17.23
C LYS A 249 -17.19 -6.21 16.42
N ALA A 250 -16.33 -7.25 16.32
CA ALA A 250 -16.61 -8.69 16.49
C ALA A 250 -15.73 -9.60 15.59
N LEU A 251 -14.67 -10.21 16.12
CA LEU A 251 -13.88 -11.26 15.44
C LEU A 251 -13.26 -12.29 16.41
N GLU A 252 -13.97 -12.73 17.47
CA GLU A 252 -13.34 -13.58 18.50
C GLU A 252 -13.37 -15.09 18.17
N ASP A 253 -14.44 -15.66 17.60
CA ASP A 253 -14.59 -17.14 17.61
C ASP A 253 -14.25 -17.88 16.30
N ARG A 254 -13.87 -17.19 15.21
CA ARG A 254 -13.81 -17.83 13.86
C ARG A 254 -12.47 -17.76 13.13
N LEU A 255 -11.44 -17.15 13.71
CA LEU A 255 -10.17 -16.87 13.02
C LEU A 255 -8.97 -17.71 13.49
N CYS A 256 -9.04 -18.32 14.68
CA CYS A 256 -7.91 -19.03 15.31
C CYS A 256 -7.38 -20.25 14.53
N ARG A 257 -8.14 -20.76 13.55
CA ARG A 257 -7.74 -21.90 12.68
C ARG A 257 -7.57 -21.50 11.22
N LYS A 258 -7.56 -20.21 10.90
CA LYS A 258 -7.51 -19.72 9.52
C LYS A 258 -6.30 -18.82 9.35
N LYS A 259 -5.54 -19.08 8.28
CA LYS A 259 -4.52 -18.16 7.75
C LYS A 259 -5.21 -16.91 7.18
N VAL A 260 -5.14 -15.80 7.91
CA VAL A 260 -5.81 -14.55 7.55
C VAL A 260 -4.88 -13.36 7.39
N LEU A 261 -5.28 -12.41 6.55
CA LEU A 261 -4.69 -11.08 6.46
C LEU A 261 -5.66 -10.06 7.05
N LEU A 262 -5.26 -9.37 8.11
CA LEU A 262 -6.06 -8.32 8.73
C LEU A 262 -5.33 -6.98 8.64
N VAL A 263 -6.00 -5.95 8.14
CA VAL A 263 -5.48 -4.58 8.16
C VAL A 263 -6.40 -3.70 9.00
N LEU A 264 -5.87 -3.18 10.09
CA LEU A 264 -6.56 -2.29 11.02
C LEU A 264 -6.15 -0.85 10.70
N ASN A 265 -7.04 -0.06 10.09
CA ASN A 265 -6.73 1.31 9.70
C ASN A 265 -7.18 2.33 10.75
N ASN A 266 -6.32 3.32 11.01
CA ASN A 266 -6.55 4.43 11.94
C ASN A 266 -6.87 3.99 13.38
N VAL A 267 -6.06 3.08 13.95
CA VAL A 267 -6.19 2.69 15.36
C VAL A 267 -5.75 3.84 16.26
N THR A 268 -6.64 4.29 17.16
CA THR A 268 -6.42 5.49 18.00
C THR A 268 -6.27 5.21 19.49
N ASP A 269 -6.68 4.04 19.97
CA ASP A 269 -6.65 3.69 21.39
C ASP A 269 -6.40 2.20 21.61
N GLN A 270 -5.91 1.86 22.81
CA GLN A 270 -5.50 0.51 23.16
C GLN A 270 -6.68 -0.46 23.30
N GLU A 271 -7.84 0.03 23.76
CA GLU A 271 -9.04 -0.81 23.92
C GLU A 271 -9.54 -1.30 22.57
N GLN A 272 -9.57 -0.42 21.56
CA GLN A 272 -9.90 -0.77 20.19
C GLN A 272 -8.94 -1.84 19.65
N LEU A 273 -7.63 -1.66 19.83
CA LEU A 273 -6.64 -2.64 19.36
C LEU A 273 -6.83 -3.99 20.04
N ASN A 274 -6.96 -4.00 21.37
CA ASN A 274 -7.16 -5.22 22.16
C ASN A 274 -8.45 -5.95 21.79
N ALA A 275 -9.52 -5.24 21.41
CA ALA A 275 -10.80 -5.82 21.01
C ALA A 275 -10.78 -6.49 19.62
N LEU A 276 -9.74 -6.27 18.81
CA LEU A 276 -9.71 -6.69 17.40
C LEU A 276 -8.52 -7.58 17.05
N ALA A 277 -7.39 -7.34 17.71
CA ALA A 277 -6.17 -8.11 17.53
C ALA A 277 -5.49 -8.28 18.90
N GLY A 278 -6.23 -8.75 19.91
CA GLY A 278 -5.75 -8.79 21.29
C GLY A 278 -4.49 -9.64 21.50
N LYS A 279 -4.54 -10.94 21.17
CA LYS A 279 -3.38 -11.82 21.26
C LYS A 279 -3.14 -12.59 19.97
N PRO A 280 -1.88 -12.99 19.65
CA PRO A 280 -1.58 -13.76 18.45
C PRO A 280 -2.38 -15.06 18.31
N GLU A 281 -2.76 -15.70 19.43
CA GLU A 281 -3.51 -16.96 19.45
C GLU A 281 -4.93 -16.83 18.87
N TRP A 282 -5.43 -15.61 18.66
CA TRP A 282 -6.71 -15.36 17.99
C TRP A 282 -6.66 -15.72 16.50
N PHE A 283 -5.47 -15.87 15.94
CA PHE A 283 -5.25 -16.09 14.52
C PHE A 283 -4.53 -17.42 14.27
N GLY A 284 -4.86 -18.09 13.17
CA GLY A 284 -4.15 -19.30 12.77
C GLY A 284 -2.73 -19.01 12.31
N GLU A 285 -1.85 -20.02 12.36
CA GLU A 285 -0.50 -19.98 11.81
C GLU A 285 -0.47 -19.44 10.36
N GLY A 286 0.59 -18.70 10.03
CA GLY A 286 0.74 -18.01 8.76
C GLY A 286 -0.09 -16.73 8.61
N SER A 287 -0.86 -16.32 9.62
CA SER A 287 -1.62 -15.05 9.57
C SER A 287 -0.73 -13.83 9.62
N ARG A 288 -1.20 -12.73 9.03
CA ARG A 288 -0.53 -11.42 8.99
C ARG A 288 -1.49 -10.32 9.43
N ILE A 289 -1.08 -9.53 10.41
CA ILE A 289 -1.86 -8.40 10.92
C ILE A 289 -1.04 -7.12 10.67
N ILE A 290 -1.68 -6.12 10.07
CA ILE A 290 -1.09 -4.83 9.77
C ILE A 290 -1.89 -3.78 10.54
N ILE A 291 -1.25 -3.08 11.46
CA ILE A 291 -1.88 -2.04 12.27
C ILE A 291 -1.40 -0.69 11.76
N ILE A 292 -2.31 0.20 11.40
CA ILE A 292 -2.01 1.54 10.91
C ILE A 292 -2.45 2.55 11.95
N THR A 293 -1.51 3.33 12.46
CA THR A 293 -1.78 4.33 13.50
C THR A 293 -0.94 5.59 13.30
N ARG A 294 -1.27 6.64 14.05
CA ARG A 294 -0.45 7.86 14.18
C ARG A 294 0.39 7.85 15.46
N ASP A 295 0.20 6.85 16.32
CA ASP A 295 0.78 6.79 17.65
C ASP A 295 1.66 5.55 17.80
N LYS A 296 2.98 5.74 17.81
CA LYS A 296 3.96 4.65 17.97
C LYS A 296 3.75 3.92 19.30
N HIS A 297 3.33 4.63 20.35
CA HIS A 297 3.17 4.05 21.69
C HIS A 297 2.11 2.95 21.71
N LEU A 298 1.05 3.06 20.89
CA LEU A 298 0.03 2.01 20.77
C LEU A 298 0.60 0.69 20.22
N LEU A 299 1.63 0.77 19.36
CA LEU A 299 2.27 -0.42 18.78
C LEU A 299 3.21 -1.08 19.80
N THR A 300 4.06 -0.28 20.45
CA THR A 300 5.03 -0.79 21.43
C THR A 300 4.36 -1.30 22.69
N SER A 301 3.33 -0.60 23.20
CA SER A 301 2.55 -1.06 24.36
C SER A 301 1.72 -2.32 24.09
N HIS A 302 1.37 -2.57 22.82
CA HIS A 302 0.75 -3.82 22.39
C HIS A 302 1.76 -4.97 22.21
N GLY A 303 3.06 -4.71 22.41
CA GLY A 303 4.12 -5.73 22.35
C GLY A 303 4.66 -5.99 20.95
N ILE A 304 4.46 -5.08 20.00
CA ILE A 304 5.10 -5.16 18.67
C ILE A 304 6.55 -4.71 18.81
N ASP A 305 7.46 -5.59 18.44
CA ASP A 305 8.91 -5.33 18.44
C ASP A 305 9.28 -4.22 17.44
N GLU A 306 10.29 -3.42 17.78
CA GLU A 306 10.73 -2.28 16.96
C GLU A 306 11.10 -2.67 15.53
N ASP A 307 11.63 -3.88 15.31
CA ASP A 307 11.97 -4.41 13.99
C ASP A 307 10.74 -4.61 13.09
N TYR A 308 9.53 -4.60 13.66
CA TYR A 308 8.25 -4.72 12.95
C TYR A 308 7.43 -3.43 12.95
N ILE A 309 8.01 -2.32 13.41
CA ILE A 309 7.41 -0.99 13.38
C ILE A 309 8.02 -0.18 12.23
N TYR A 310 7.21 0.09 11.21
CA TYR A 310 7.59 0.85 10.03
C TYR A 310 7.10 2.30 10.09
N GLU A 311 8.04 3.24 10.12
CA GLU A 311 7.74 4.67 10.01
C GLU A 311 7.59 5.07 8.53
N VAL A 312 6.40 5.57 8.15
CA VAL A 312 6.15 6.02 6.79
C VAL A 312 6.76 7.41 6.58
N LYS A 313 7.89 7.46 5.88
CA LYS A 313 8.64 8.69 5.58
C LYS A 313 8.00 9.53 4.46
N PRO A 314 8.32 10.84 4.36
CA PRO A 314 7.95 11.68 3.20
C PRO A 314 8.45 11.12 1.87
N LEU A 315 7.87 11.58 0.76
CA LEU A 315 8.33 11.23 -0.58
C LEU A 315 9.67 11.91 -0.87
N GLU A 316 10.58 11.18 -1.52
CA GLU A 316 11.81 11.73 -2.08
C GLU A 316 11.50 12.77 -3.16
N ASN A 317 12.44 13.70 -3.40
CA ASN A 317 12.26 14.83 -4.32
C ASN A 317 11.69 14.45 -5.69
N TYR A 318 12.18 13.36 -6.30
CA TYR A 318 11.67 12.89 -7.59
C TYR A 318 10.20 12.46 -7.51
N ASN A 319 9.86 11.62 -6.52
CA ASN A 319 8.50 11.14 -6.29
C ASN A 319 7.55 12.29 -5.88
N ALA A 320 8.05 13.27 -5.12
CA ALA A 320 7.30 14.45 -4.73
C ALA A 320 6.95 15.32 -5.96
N PHE A 321 7.94 15.55 -6.84
CA PHE A 321 7.75 16.24 -8.11
C PHE A 321 6.76 15.49 -9.01
N GLU A 322 6.92 14.18 -9.18
CA GLU A 322 6.00 13.36 -9.97
C GLU A 322 4.57 13.43 -9.43
N LEU A 323 4.36 13.25 -8.13
CA LEU A 323 3.02 13.32 -7.53
C LEU A 323 2.37 14.70 -7.71
N PHE A 324 3.14 15.76 -7.45
CA PHE A 324 2.66 17.13 -7.66
C PHE A 324 2.31 17.39 -9.13
N THR A 325 3.19 17.00 -10.05
CA THR A 325 2.99 17.27 -11.48
C THR A 325 1.79 16.52 -12.02
N ILE A 326 1.57 15.28 -11.61
CA ILE A 326 0.37 14.54 -12.02
C ILE A 326 -0.90 15.29 -11.59
N GLU A 327 -0.96 15.81 -10.37
CA GLU A 327 -2.15 16.55 -9.92
C GLU A 327 -2.31 17.92 -10.61
N ALA A 328 -1.20 18.65 -10.82
CA ALA A 328 -1.19 20.00 -11.38
C ALA A 328 -1.36 20.05 -12.91
N PHE A 329 -0.71 19.16 -13.65
CA PHE A 329 -0.67 19.15 -15.12
C PHE A 329 -1.86 18.42 -15.76
N LEU A 330 -2.72 17.76 -14.99
CA LEU A 330 -4.06 17.36 -15.45
C LEU A 330 -4.89 18.55 -15.98
N SER A 331 -4.44 19.80 -15.81
CA SER A 331 -5.16 21.01 -16.22
C SER A 331 -4.32 22.07 -16.97
N ARG A 332 -2.99 21.91 -17.11
CA ARG A 332 -2.10 22.82 -17.88
C ARG A 332 -0.87 22.10 -18.39
N ASN A 333 -0.35 22.50 -19.56
CA ASN A 333 0.84 21.90 -20.18
C ASN A 333 2.17 22.54 -19.76
N HIS A 334 2.16 23.74 -19.16
CA HIS A 334 3.38 24.39 -18.69
C HIS A 334 3.12 25.25 -17.45
N ILE A 335 3.99 25.13 -16.46
CA ILE A 335 3.99 25.87 -15.19
C ILE A 335 5.41 26.37 -14.98
N ARG A 336 5.59 27.62 -14.54
CA ARG A 336 6.92 28.16 -14.20
C ARG A 336 7.63 27.35 -13.10
N ARG A 337 8.93 27.10 -13.26
CA ARG A 337 9.73 26.21 -12.37
C ARG A 337 9.86 26.74 -10.94
N ASP A 338 9.99 28.05 -10.77
CA ASP A 338 10.05 28.70 -9.46
C ASP A 338 8.81 28.40 -8.62
N LEU A 339 7.62 28.39 -9.22
CA LEU A 339 6.37 28.02 -8.52
C LEU A 339 6.35 26.54 -8.12
N VAL A 340 6.82 25.65 -9.01
CA VAL A 340 6.94 24.22 -8.68
C VAL A 340 7.91 24.02 -7.52
N ASN A 341 9.09 24.64 -7.59
CA ASN A 341 10.10 24.56 -6.55
C ASN A 341 9.58 25.11 -5.21
N GLY A 342 8.84 26.21 -5.23
CA GLY A 342 8.17 26.76 -4.05
C GLY A 342 7.19 25.78 -3.41
N VAL A 343 6.37 25.09 -4.21
CA VAL A 343 5.46 24.04 -3.68
C VAL A 343 6.24 22.86 -3.11
N LEU A 344 7.24 22.36 -3.82
CA LEU A 344 8.03 21.21 -3.36
C LEU A 344 8.76 21.52 -2.06
N HIS A 345 9.32 22.72 -1.95
CA HIS A 345 9.96 23.20 -0.73
C HIS A 345 8.95 23.29 0.43
N TYR A 346 7.79 23.91 0.19
CA TYR A 346 6.75 24.03 1.20
C TYR A 346 6.22 22.66 1.68
N ALA A 347 5.89 21.78 0.73
CA ALA A 347 5.30 20.47 1.02
C ALA A 347 6.32 19.47 1.59
N ASN A 348 7.61 19.66 1.31
CA ASN A 348 8.72 18.82 1.77
C ASN A 348 8.44 17.31 1.65
N GLY A 349 7.95 16.89 0.47
CA GLY A 349 7.62 15.49 0.19
C GLY A 349 6.32 14.96 0.82
N HIS A 350 5.53 15.79 1.52
CA HIS A 350 4.29 15.36 2.17
C HIS A 350 3.17 15.12 1.14
N PRO A 351 2.68 13.87 0.93
CA PRO A 351 1.75 13.54 -0.14
C PRO A 351 0.46 14.36 -0.14
N LEU A 352 -0.21 14.49 1.02
CA LEU A 352 -1.44 15.29 1.10
C LEU A 352 -1.20 16.76 0.75
N ALA A 353 -0.05 17.32 1.12
CA ALA A 353 0.24 18.72 0.82
C ALA A 353 0.48 18.93 -0.67
N LEU A 354 1.23 18.01 -1.30
CA LEU A 354 1.45 18.00 -2.75
C LEU A 354 0.13 17.88 -3.52
N MET A 355 -0.78 17.00 -3.07
CA MET A 355 -2.09 16.83 -3.70
C MET A 355 -2.97 18.08 -3.57
N VAL A 356 -3.08 18.64 -2.36
CA VAL A 356 -3.89 19.84 -2.12
C VAL A 356 -3.36 21.05 -2.89
N LEU A 357 -2.04 21.25 -2.92
CA LEU A 357 -1.42 22.35 -3.65
C LEU A 357 -1.45 22.13 -5.17
N GLY A 358 -1.35 20.88 -5.64
CA GLY A 358 -1.46 20.52 -7.05
C GLY A 358 -2.85 20.78 -7.64
N GLN A 359 -3.90 20.88 -6.83
CA GLN A 359 -5.24 21.24 -7.32
C GLN A 359 -5.40 22.75 -7.58
N PHE A 360 -4.58 23.60 -6.96
CA PHE A 360 -4.74 25.05 -7.03
C PHE A 360 -4.55 25.64 -8.45
N PRO A 361 -3.56 25.20 -9.25
CA PRO A 361 -3.34 25.72 -10.61
C PRO A 361 -4.46 25.39 -11.60
N ARG A 362 -5.37 24.45 -11.29
CA ARG A 362 -6.39 23.96 -12.24
C ARG A 362 -7.36 25.04 -12.72
N TYR A 363 -7.62 26.04 -11.88
CA TYR A 363 -8.65 27.05 -12.14
C TYR A 363 -8.15 28.49 -11.96
N ARG A 364 -6.84 28.70 -11.78
CA ARG A 364 -6.24 29.99 -11.36
C ARG A 364 -5.07 30.41 -12.23
N SER A 365 -4.84 31.70 -12.38
CA SER A 365 -3.66 32.24 -13.08
C SER A 365 -2.36 31.98 -12.29
N GLU A 366 -1.22 32.02 -12.97
CA GLU A 366 0.08 31.87 -12.30
C GLU A 366 0.35 32.99 -11.27
N ARG A 367 -0.15 34.21 -11.51
CA ARG A 367 -0.04 35.34 -10.57
C ARG A 367 -0.81 35.08 -9.28
N GLU A 368 -2.04 34.55 -9.38
CA GLU A 368 -2.83 34.18 -8.21
C GLU A 368 -2.16 33.05 -7.41
N TRP A 369 -1.49 32.13 -8.10
CA TRP A 369 -0.78 31.03 -7.44
C TRP A 369 0.51 31.50 -6.75
N GLU A 370 1.28 32.38 -7.39
CA GLU A 370 2.43 33.04 -6.76
C GLU A 370 2.02 33.79 -5.49
N SER A 371 0.95 34.60 -5.58
CA SER A 371 0.36 35.29 -4.43
C SER A 371 -0.08 34.30 -3.34
N ARG A 372 -0.69 33.17 -3.71
CA ARG A 372 -1.09 32.14 -2.74
C ARG A 372 0.12 31.51 -2.05
N LEU A 373 1.16 31.15 -2.81
CA LEU A 373 2.38 30.53 -2.30
C LEU A 373 3.11 31.45 -1.32
N HIS A 374 3.28 32.73 -1.68
CA HIS A 374 3.86 33.73 -0.80
C HIS A 374 3.11 33.85 0.53
N ASN A 375 1.79 33.70 0.51
CA ASN A 375 0.94 33.81 1.69
C ASN A 375 0.74 32.49 2.46
N LEU A 376 1.27 31.34 2.01
CA LEU A 376 1.04 30.06 2.69
C LEU A 376 1.66 30.00 4.09
N ALA A 377 2.78 30.67 4.34
CA ALA A 377 3.38 30.76 5.67
C ALA A 377 2.52 31.59 6.65
N ASN A 378 1.77 32.57 6.12
CA ASN A 378 0.91 33.44 6.92
C ASN A 378 -0.52 32.90 7.06
N ILE A 379 -1.00 32.21 6.04
CA ILE A 379 -2.34 31.64 5.98
C ILE A 379 -2.20 30.20 5.46
N PRO A 380 -1.84 29.25 6.35
CA PRO A 380 -1.69 27.85 5.98
C PRO A 380 -2.97 27.31 5.36
N ASN A 381 -2.83 26.30 4.50
CA ASN A 381 -4.00 25.67 3.92
C ASN A 381 -4.76 24.90 5.01
N LYS A 382 -6.04 25.24 5.22
CA LYS A 382 -6.89 24.64 6.25
C LYS A 382 -6.93 23.10 6.21
N ILE A 383 -7.04 22.48 5.02
CA ILE A 383 -7.09 21.01 4.90
C ILE A 383 -5.81 20.36 5.41
N ILE A 384 -4.66 20.94 5.04
CA ILE A 384 -3.34 20.47 5.47
C ILE A 384 -3.23 20.66 6.99
N ASN A 385 -3.57 21.86 7.48
CA ASN A 385 -3.46 22.24 8.89
C ASN A 385 -4.33 21.34 9.80
N ASP A 386 -5.61 21.18 9.46
CA ASP A 386 -6.57 20.38 10.21
C ASP A 386 -6.12 18.92 10.31
N THR A 387 -5.46 18.38 9.26
CA THR A 387 -4.96 17.00 9.24
C THR A 387 -3.90 16.74 10.32
N PHE A 388 -2.98 17.68 10.52
CA PHE A 388 -1.93 17.58 11.55
C PHE A 388 -2.48 17.93 12.94
N LYS A 389 -3.40 18.89 13.02
CA LYS A 389 -3.97 19.40 14.27
C LYS A 389 -4.62 18.31 15.11
N TRP A 390 -5.15 17.27 14.48
CA TRP A 390 -5.67 16.08 15.17
C TRP A 390 -4.69 15.46 16.17
N SER A 391 -3.39 15.37 15.83
CA SER A 391 -2.40 14.80 16.76
C SER A 391 -2.11 15.77 17.92
N TYR A 392 -2.16 17.08 17.68
CA TYR A 392 -1.96 18.11 18.70
C TYR A 392 -3.13 18.20 19.70
N VAL A 393 -4.37 18.09 19.23
CA VAL A 393 -5.56 18.20 20.10
C VAL A 393 -5.56 17.12 21.18
N GLY A 394 -5.09 15.91 20.85
CA GLY A 394 -5.02 14.77 21.77
C GLY A 394 -3.84 14.80 22.76
N LEU A 395 -3.05 15.88 22.81
CA LEU A 395 -2.01 16.08 23.81
C LEU A 395 -2.60 16.64 25.12
N ASP A 396 -1.96 16.35 26.24
CA ASP A 396 -2.18 17.08 27.50
C ASP A 396 -1.65 18.52 27.42
N ASN A 397 -1.87 19.31 28.47
CA ASN A 397 -1.52 20.72 28.46
C ASN A 397 -0.01 20.96 28.43
N ASP A 398 0.77 20.13 29.11
CA ASP A 398 2.22 20.30 29.22
C ASP A 398 2.89 19.96 27.89
N ALA A 399 2.54 18.83 27.28
CA ALA A 399 3.00 18.46 25.96
C ALA A 399 2.55 19.47 24.89
N LYS A 400 1.38 20.11 25.04
CA LYS A 400 0.97 21.23 24.18
C LYS A 400 1.88 22.44 24.31
N GLN A 401 2.28 22.82 25.52
CA GLN A 401 3.20 23.95 25.71
C GLN A 401 4.59 23.61 25.15
N ILE A 402 5.14 22.44 25.51
CA ILE A 402 6.43 21.95 25.00
C ILE A 402 6.44 21.93 23.47
N PHE A 403 5.37 21.45 22.84
CA PHE A 403 5.23 21.45 21.38
C PHE A 403 5.34 22.86 20.77
N LEU A 404 4.64 23.84 21.36
CA LEU A 404 4.65 25.22 20.88
C LEU A 404 6.02 25.87 21.10
N ASP A 405 6.66 25.61 22.23
CA ASP A 405 7.99 26.14 22.56
C ASP A 405 9.06 25.57 21.60
N ILE A 406 9.03 24.26 21.32
CA ILE A 406 9.91 23.64 20.32
C ILE A 406 9.66 24.24 18.94
N ALA A 407 8.40 24.44 18.55
CA ALA A 407 8.07 25.01 17.25
C ALA A 407 8.62 26.44 17.09
N CYS A 408 8.49 27.28 18.13
CA CYS A 408 8.86 28.70 18.07
C CYS A 408 10.34 28.96 18.28
N LEU A 409 10.99 28.23 19.18
CA LEU A 409 12.29 28.62 19.72
C LEU A 409 13.39 27.59 19.51
N PHE A 410 13.03 26.29 19.41
CA PHE A 410 14.03 25.23 19.57
C PHE A 410 14.11 24.23 18.43
N THR A 411 13.41 24.45 17.32
CA THR A 411 13.46 23.54 16.17
C THR A 411 14.89 23.47 15.60
N GLY A 412 15.50 22.28 15.63
CA GLY A 412 16.86 22.05 15.15
C GLY A 412 17.96 22.12 16.23
N HIS A 413 17.61 22.47 17.47
CA HIS A 413 18.56 22.48 18.58
C HIS A 413 18.79 21.06 19.15
N SER A 414 19.85 20.93 19.97
CA SER A 414 20.18 19.65 20.60
C SER A 414 19.13 19.26 21.64
N LYS A 415 18.80 17.97 21.69
CA LYS A 415 17.85 17.40 22.66
C LYS A 415 18.27 17.74 24.08
N GLU A 416 19.55 17.58 24.42
CA GLU A 416 20.07 17.88 25.76
C GLU A 416 19.82 19.34 26.18
N TYR A 417 20.03 20.29 25.26
CA TYR A 417 19.78 21.70 25.53
C TYR A 417 18.30 21.97 25.77
N ILE A 418 17.43 21.43 24.91
CA ILE A 418 15.98 21.60 25.01
C ILE A 418 15.45 21.04 26.32
N MET A 419 15.88 19.83 26.69
CA MET A 419 15.51 19.18 27.94
C MET A 419 15.87 20.06 29.15
N LYS A 420 17.10 20.58 29.20
CA LYS A 420 17.57 21.48 30.27
C LYS A 420 16.75 22.77 30.39
N VAL A 421 16.37 23.37 29.26
CA VAL A 421 15.58 24.60 29.25
C VAL A 421 14.13 24.35 29.65
N LEU A 422 13.54 23.22 29.27
CA LEU A 422 12.17 22.86 29.65
C LEU A 422 12.07 22.44 31.12
N ASP A 423 13.07 21.73 31.65
CA ASP A 423 13.15 21.33 33.07
C ASP A 423 13.11 22.54 34.02
N SER A 424 13.60 23.71 33.59
CA SER A 424 13.62 24.92 34.43
C SER A 424 12.27 25.66 34.51
N HIS A 425 11.25 25.19 33.76
CA HIS A 425 9.93 25.81 33.67
C HIS A 425 8.81 24.94 34.28
N ASP A 426 9.14 24.07 35.23
CA ASP A 426 8.22 23.13 35.91
C ASP A 426 7.48 22.14 34.96
N PHE A 427 8.00 21.93 33.74
CA PHE A 427 7.52 20.86 32.86
C PHE A 427 8.21 19.52 33.18
N ASP A 428 7.57 18.40 32.79
CA ASP A 428 8.26 17.12 32.61
C ASP A 428 8.63 16.94 31.12
N PRO A 429 9.82 17.38 30.69
CA PRO A 429 10.23 17.27 29.30
C PRO A 429 10.53 15.83 28.89
N VAL A 430 10.81 14.92 29.82
CA VAL A 430 11.10 13.51 29.50
C VAL A 430 9.85 12.86 28.93
N ILE A 431 8.73 13.00 29.62
CA ILE A 431 7.43 12.50 29.15
C ILE A 431 6.94 13.34 27.98
N GLY A 432 6.99 14.66 28.09
CA GLY A 432 6.47 15.58 27.08
C GLY A 432 7.12 15.38 25.70
N VAL A 433 8.45 15.39 25.61
CA VAL A 433 9.18 15.18 24.34
C VAL A 433 8.91 13.78 23.79
N LYS A 434 8.89 12.75 24.65
CA LYS A 434 8.62 11.37 24.22
C LYS A 434 7.24 11.23 23.58
N VAL A 435 6.19 11.80 24.19
CA VAL A 435 4.83 11.79 23.64
C VAL A 435 4.77 12.49 22.26
N LEU A 436 5.51 13.59 22.09
CA LEU A 436 5.56 14.29 20.80
C LEU A 436 6.24 13.47 19.70
N VAL A 437 7.31 12.72 20.03
CA VAL A 437 7.96 11.77 19.12
C VAL A 437 6.98 10.64 18.76
N GLU A 438 6.35 10.04 19.76
CA GLU A 438 5.43 8.91 19.57
C GLU A 438 4.21 9.28 18.72
N LYS A 439 3.74 10.52 18.79
CA LYS A 439 2.64 11.05 17.95
C LYS A 439 3.07 11.62 16.59
N SER A 440 4.35 11.44 16.22
CA SER A 440 4.97 11.96 14.98
C SER A 440 4.85 13.48 14.82
N LEU A 441 4.80 14.24 15.92
CA LEU A 441 4.77 15.70 15.89
C LEU A 441 6.17 16.30 15.81
N ILE A 442 7.17 15.61 16.37
CA ILE A 442 8.58 15.93 16.25
C ILE A 442 9.36 14.69 15.81
N ILE A 443 10.52 14.93 15.20
CA ILE A 443 11.45 13.91 14.73
C ILE A 443 12.72 14.04 15.56
N GLU A 444 13.10 12.95 16.20
CA GLU A 444 14.40 12.83 16.86
C GLU A 444 15.41 12.27 15.85
N GLU A 445 16.38 13.11 15.45
CA GLU A 445 17.45 12.75 14.52
C GLU A 445 18.80 12.94 15.22
N ARG A 446 19.49 11.82 15.47
CA ARG A 446 20.75 11.78 16.24
C ARG A 446 20.54 12.39 17.63
N GLU A 447 21.05 13.60 17.85
CA GLU A 447 20.97 14.35 19.10
C GLU A 447 20.15 15.64 18.97
N THR A 448 19.35 15.78 17.90
CA THR A 448 18.58 17.00 17.62
C THR A 448 17.09 16.72 17.53
N LEU A 449 16.27 17.67 17.98
CA LEU A 449 14.82 17.63 17.81
C LEU A 449 14.41 18.53 16.64
N ARG A 450 13.77 17.95 15.64
CA ARG A 450 13.32 18.65 14.43
C ARG A 450 11.81 18.56 14.29
N MET A 451 11.23 19.59 13.71
CA MET A 451 9.81 19.62 13.35
C MET A 451 9.68 19.68 11.84
N CYS A 452 8.73 18.93 11.28
CA CYS A 452 8.41 19.08 9.86
C CYS A 452 7.86 20.50 9.63
N ASN A 453 8.29 21.15 8.55
CA ASN A 453 7.89 22.52 8.21
C ASN A 453 6.36 22.73 8.27
N LEU A 454 5.56 21.76 7.79
CA LEU A 454 4.10 21.86 7.83
C LEU A 454 3.52 21.81 9.25
N ILE A 455 4.14 21.02 10.13
CA ILE A 455 3.73 20.90 11.55
C ILE A 455 4.13 22.17 12.31
N GLN A 456 5.31 22.72 12.00
CA GLN A 456 5.76 23.99 12.58
C GLN A 456 4.84 25.14 12.16
N LEU A 457 4.49 25.24 10.87
CA LEU A 457 3.53 26.24 10.39
C LEU A 457 2.15 26.08 11.03
N MET A 458 1.72 24.85 11.32
CA MET A 458 0.50 24.61 12.09
C MET A 458 0.61 25.15 13.52
N ALA A 459 1.74 24.93 14.20
CA ALA A 459 1.98 25.49 15.53
C ALA A 459 1.90 27.03 15.53
N MET A 460 2.54 27.67 14.54
CA MET A 460 2.50 29.12 14.37
C MET A 460 1.08 29.64 14.11
N ASP A 461 0.28 28.92 13.31
CA ASP A 461 -1.12 29.27 13.11
C ASP A 461 -1.92 29.13 14.40
N ILE A 462 -1.73 28.05 15.19
CA ILE A 462 -2.40 27.89 16.50
C ILE A 462 -2.17 29.11 17.39
N ILE A 463 -0.91 29.57 17.54
CA ILE A 463 -0.58 30.74 18.37
C ILE A 463 -1.15 32.02 17.75
N ARG A 464 -1.08 32.18 16.42
CA ARG A 464 -1.65 33.34 15.73
C ARG A 464 -3.16 33.45 15.94
N GLN A 465 -3.88 32.33 16.01
CA GLN A 465 -5.32 32.31 16.23
C GLN A 465 -5.74 32.68 17.67
N GLU A 466 -4.83 32.63 18.66
CA GLU A 466 -5.13 33.09 20.03
C GLU A 466 -5.51 34.58 20.04
N CYS A 467 -4.76 35.39 19.30
CA CYS A 467 -5.09 36.78 19.04
C CYS A 467 -4.58 37.23 17.66
N PRO A 468 -5.42 37.16 16.62
CA PRO A 468 -4.99 37.47 15.25
C PRO A 468 -4.48 38.90 15.10
N ASN A 469 -5.16 39.86 15.73
CA ASN A 469 -4.94 41.29 15.53
C ASN A 469 -3.94 41.91 16.52
N ASP A 470 -3.54 41.20 17.57
CA ASP A 470 -2.64 41.72 18.59
C ASP A 470 -1.60 40.68 19.00
N PRO A 471 -0.38 40.74 18.40
CA PRO A 471 0.71 39.85 18.77
C PRO A 471 1.03 39.86 20.26
N GLY A 472 0.87 41.00 20.94
CA GLY A 472 1.20 41.12 22.37
C GLY A 472 0.29 40.35 23.32
N ARG A 473 -0.84 39.83 22.81
CA ARG A 473 -1.77 38.99 23.57
C ARG A 473 -1.63 37.49 23.26
N ARG A 474 -0.73 37.12 22.36
CA ARG A 474 -0.42 35.73 22.04
C ARG A 474 0.53 35.16 23.09
N SER A 475 0.47 33.86 23.31
CA SER A 475 1.26 33.15 24.31
C SER A 475 2.73 33.02 23.92
N LYS A 476 3.08 33.16 22.63
CA LYS A 476 4.46 33.17 22.11
C LYS A 476 4.61 34.19 20.98
N LEU A 477 5.84 34.69 20.82
CA LEU A 477 6.28 35.54 19.72
C LEU A 477 7.51 34.91 19.07
N TRP A 478 7.51 34.80 17.74
CA TRP A 478 8.61 34.23 16.97
C TRP A 478 9.04 35.11 15.79
N LEU A 479 8.23 36.11 15.43
CA LEU A 479 8.59 37.09 14.40
C LEU A 479 9.31 38.26 15.08
N PHE A 480 10.48 38.61 14.55
CA PHE A 480 11.28 39.72 15.06
C PHE A 480 10.48 41.04 15.06
N ASP A 481 9.70 41.30 14.02
CA ASP A 481 8.87 42.51 13.92
C ASP A 481 7.75 42.54 14.97
N ASP A 482 7.10 41.40 15.24
CA ASP A 482 6.08 41.29 16.28
C ASP A 482 6.73 41.50 17.66
N PHE A 483 7.89 40.88 17.92
CA PHE A 483 8.65 41.04 19.15
C PHE A 483 9.05 42.51 19.39
N ARG A 484 9.62 43.17 18.38
CA ARG A 484 9.99 44.59 18.44
C ARG A 484 8.78 45.51 18.65
N SER A 485 7.66 45.23 17.97
CA SER A 485 6.42 45.99 18.10
C SER A 485 5.82 45.87 19.52
N VAL A 486 5.79 44.66 20.09
CA VAL A 486 5.30 44.43 21.45
C VAL A 486 6.22 45.06 22.48
N LEU A 487 7.53 44.87 22.37
CA LEU A 487 8.50 45.49 23.28
C LEU A 487 8.45 47.01 23.25
N SER A 488 8.37 47.62 22.06
CA SER A 488 8.25 49.09 21.96
C SER A 488 6.97 49.63 22.59
N ARG A 489 5.84 48.91 22.50
CA ARG A 489 4.60 49.27 23.22
C ARG A 489 4.71 49.12 24.74
N GLN A 490 5.46 48.13 25.22
CA GLN A 490 5.67 47.92 26.66
C GLN A 490 6.71 48.88 27.26
N LEU A 491 7.76 49.23 26.51
CA LEU A 491 8.77 50.22 26.89
C LEU A 491 8.21 51.65 26.94
N VAL A 492 7.15 51.96 26.17
CA VAL A 492 6.40 53.23 26.33
C VAL A 492 5.61 53.26 27.65
N ARG A 493 5.34 52.11 28.29
CA ARG A 493 4.70 52.03 29.63
C ARG A 493 5.68 52.01 30.80
N PHE A 494 6.94 51.63 30.57
CA PHE A 494 7.99 51.65 31.58
C PHE A 494 9.23 52.32 30.99
N ALA A 495 9.42 53.60 31.30
CA ALA A 495 10.70 54.25 31.10
C ALA A 495 11.77 53.45 31.90
N SER A 496 12.86 53.07 31.23
CA SER A 496 14.03 52.32 31.71
C SER A 496 13.88 50.80 31.91
N VAL A 497 14.00 50.01 30.83
CA VAL A 497 14.67 48.70 30.89
C VAL A 497 15.52 48.53 29.62
N ASP A 498 16.78 48.15 29.80
CA ASP A 498 17.79 47.98 28.76
C ASP A 498 17.37 46.99 27.66
N ILE A 499 17.35 47.49 26.43
CA ILE A 499 17.04 46.73 25.20
C ILE A 499 18.10 45.64 24.93
N ASP A 500 19.31 45.79 25.48
CA ASP A 500 20.43 44.88 25.29
C ASP A 500 20.26 43.51 25.97
N PHE A 501 19.48 43.41 27.06
CA PHE A 501 19.26 42.12 27.74
C PHE A 501 18.27 41.22 26.97
N ALA A 502 17.27 41.81 26.31
CA ALA A 502 16.33 41.10 25.44
C ALA A 502 16.96 40.70 24.10
N LEU A 503 17.88 41.52 23.58
CA LEU A 503 18.71 41.18 22.42
C LEU A 503 19.69 40.04 22.71
N LEU A 504 20.19 39.91 23.95
CA LEU A 504 21.05 38.79 24.33
C LEU A 504 20.31 37.44 24.27
N VAL A 505 19.04 37.40 24.68
CA VAL A 505 18.24 36.16 24.62
C VAL A 505 17.91 35.75 23.17
N PHE A 506 17.72 36.71 22.26
CA PHE A 506 17.46 36.42 20.85
C PHE A 506 18.74 36.15 20.01
N ASN A 507 19.87 36.78 20.34
CA ASN A 507 21.13 36.60 19.59
C ASN A 507 21.87 35.28 19.90
N PHE A 508 21.50 34.55 20.95
CA PHE A 508 22.02 33.20 21.19
C PHE A 508 21.19 32.08 20.50
N ALA A 509 20.15 32.43 19.75
CA ALA A 509 19.19 31.49 19.13
C ALA A 509 19.22 31.46 17.57
N TYR A 510 20.29 31.93 16.93
CA TYR A 510 20.48 31.81 15.47
C TYR A 510 21.83 31.20 15.09
#